data_AF-A0A349MJ61-F1
#
_entry.id   AF-A0A349MJ61-F1
#
_cell.length_a   1.000
_cell.length_b   1.000
_cell.length_c   1.000
_cell.angle_alpha   90.00
_cell.angle_beta   90.00
_cell.angle_gamma   90.00
#
_symmetry.space_group_name_H-M   'P 1'
#
loop_
_entity.id
_entity.type
_entity.pdbx_description
1 polymer ?
#
loop_
_entity_poly.entity_id
_entity_poly.type
_entity_poly.pdbx_seq_one_letter_code
_entity_poly.pdbx_strand_id
1 'polypeptide(L)'
;MLARYVEKWEKDIERKYVEKWGKDIEHRGEAKILTRLLQCRFGIIPEWASEKIAKADSDSLGAWSLRIFDAQSLGDVFEDQK
;
A
#
# COMPACT_ATOMS: atom_id res chain seq x y z
N MET A 1 25.11 -10.11 32.94
CA MET A 1 23.96 -10.81 32.32
C MET A 1 22.88 -9.83 31.85
N LEU A 2 22.45 -8.85 32.67
CA LEU A 2 21.40 -7.88 32.29
C LEU A 2 21.75 -6.98 31.09
N ALA A 3 23.01 -6.53 30.97
CA ALA A 3 23.45 -5.69 29.84
C ALA A 3 23.17 -6.31 28.46
N ARG A 4 23.38 -7.63 28.32
CA ARG A 4 23.10 -8.36 27.06
C ARG A 4 21.61 -8.46 26.73
N TYR A 5 20.74 -8.45 27.75
CA TYR A 5 19.29 -8.44 27.53
C TYR A 5 18.80 -7.07 27.08
N VAL A 6 19.36 -5.99 27.65
CA VAL A 6 19.05 -4.61 27.26
C VAL A 6 19.48 -4.36 25.81
N GLU A 7 20.73 -4.67 25.45
CA GLU A 7 21.24 -4.52 24.08
C GLU A 7 20.43 -5.32 23.05
N LYS A 8 20.03 -6.54 23.41
CA LYS A 8 19.18 -7.38 22.54
C LYS A 8 17.81 -6.75 22.35
N TRP A 9 17.20 -6.26 23.42
CA TRP A 9 15.87 -5.67 23.39
C TRP A 9 15.83 -4.36 22.59
N GLU A 10 16.85 -3.51 22.70
CA GLU A 10 17.01 -2.30 21.89
C GLU A 10 17.07 -2.62 20.39
N LYS A 11 17.88 -3.61 19.99
CA LYS A 11 17.98 -4.07 18.60
C LYS A 11 16.67 -4.66 18.08
N ASP A 12 15.97 -5.44 18.91
CA ASP A 12 14.70 -6.05 18.53
C ASP A 12 13.60 -4.99 18.36
N ILE A 13 13.62 -3.93 19.16
CA ILE A 13 12.74 -2.76 19.01
C ILE A 13 13.07 -2.06 17.70
N GLU A 14 14.31 -1.65 17.50
CA GLU A 14 14.73 -0.92 16.30
C GLU A 14 14.32 -1.69 15.03
N ARG A 15 14.57 -3.00 15.00
CA ARG A 15 14.15 -3.87 13.89
C ARG A 15 12.64 -3.84 13.67
N LYS A 16 11.84 -4.02 14.72
CA LYS A 16 10.38 -4.00 14.62
C LYS A 16 9.86 -2.64 14.13
N TYR A 17 10.48 -1.55 14.57
CA TYR A 17 10.14 -0.21 14.11
C TYR A 17 10.50 -0.05 12.63
N VAL A 18 11.74 -0.36 12.22
CA VAL A 18 12.16 -0.26 10.81
C VAL A 18 11.26 -1.10 9.90
N GLU A 19 10.92 -2.33 10.29
CA GLU A 19 10.05 -3.19 9.50
C GLU A 19 8.62 -2.63 9.40
N LYS A 20 8.03 -2.22 10.54
CA LYS A 20 6.67 -1.70 10.57
C LYS A 20 6.55 -0.39 9.79
N TRP A 21 7.48 0.52 9.99
CA TRP A 21 7.48 1.82 9.31
C TRP A 21 7.86 1.69 7.83
N GLY A 22 8.75 0.75 7.48
CA GLY A 22 9.08 0.44 6.09
C GLY A 22 7.84 0.01 5.30
N LYS A 23 7.07 -0.95 5.83
CA LYS A 23 5.80 -1.40 5.22
C LYS A 23 4.79 -0.27 5.06
N ASP A 24 4.68 0.59 6.06
CA ASP A 24 3.77 1.74 6.04
C ASP A 24 4.17 2.80 5.00
N ILE A 25 5.47 3.06 4.85
CA ILE A 25 6.00 4.00 3.83
C ILE A 25 5.76 3.44 2.42
N GLU A 26 6.02 2.15 2.22
CA GLU A 26 5.80 1.47 0.94
C GLU A 26 4.33 1.53 0.54
N HIS A 27 3.43 1.11 1.43
CA HIS A 27 1.97 1.15 1.24
C HIS A 27 1.47 2.55 0.85
N ARG A 28 1.84 3.59 1.61
CA ARG A 28 1.43 4.97 1.31
C ARG A 28 1.99 5.44 -0.03
N GLY A 29 3.20 5.01 -0.38
CA GLY A 29 3.83 5.29 -1.67
C GLY A 29 3.05 4.69 -2.83
N GLU A 30 2.74 3.39 -2.74
CA GLU A 30 1.96 2.65 -3.73
C GLU A 30 0.56 3.26 -3.92
N ALA A 31 -0.17 3.48 -2.81
CA ALA A 31 -1.49 4.09 -2.84
C ALA A 31 -1.49 5.45 -3.54
N LYS A 32 -0.47 6.28 -3.26
CA LYS A 32 -0.30 7.60 -3.87
C LYS A 32 0.00 7.51 -5.37
N ILE A 33 0.84 6.58 -5.80
CA ILE A 33 1.16 6.38 -7.22
C ILE A 33 -0.06 5.83 -7.96
N LEU A 34 -0.72 4.80 -7.43
CA LEU A 34 -1.94 4.25 -8.02
C LEU A 34 -3.02 5.32 -8.18
N THR A 35 -3.25 6.14 -7.16
CA THR A 35 -4.20 7.27 -7.24
C THR A 35 -3.87 8.20 -8.41
N ARG A 36 -2.59 8.56 -8.60
CA ARG A 36 -2.16 9.42 -9.71
C ARG A 36 -2.35 8.75 -11.06
N LEU A 37 -2.03 7.47 -11.18
CA LEU A 37 -2.22 6.71 -12.42
C LEU A 37 -3.70 6.65 -12.80
N LEU A 38 -4.57 6.38 -11.83
CA LEU A 38 -6.01 6.39 -12.04
C LEU A 38 -6.51 7.78 -12.43
N GLN A 39 -5.99 8.84 -11.80
CA GLN A 39 -6.32 10.22 -12.18
C GLN A 39 -5.93 10.53 -13.62
N CYS A 40 -4.75 10.09 -14.05
CA CYS A 40 -4.28 10.26 -15.42
C CYS A 40 -5.17 9.54 -16.43
N ARG A 41 -5.70 8.36 -16.08
CA ARG A 41 -6.45 7.52 -17.01
C ARG A 41 -7.95 7.81 -17.03
N PHE A 42 -8.53 8.04 -15.86
CA PHE A 42 -9.98 8.14 -15.67
C PHE A 42 -10.45 9.53 -15.21
N GLY A 43 -9.52 10.45 -14.91
CA GLY A 43 -9.83 11.80 -14.46
C GLY A 43 -10.14 11.86 -12.97
N ILE A 44 -11.24 12.50 -12.59
CA ILE A 44 -11.58 12.69 -11.17
C ILE A 44 -11.91 11.32 -10.55
N ILE A 45 -11.21 10.99 -9.46
CA ILE A 45 -11.43 9.75 -8.73
C ILE A 45 -12.59 9.94 -7.76
N PRO A 46 -13.66 9.14 -7.87
CA PRO A 46 -14.80 9.21 -6.97
C PRO A 46 -14.42 8.72 -5.57
N GLU A 47 -15.14 9.19 -4.55
CA GLU A 47 -14.82 8.93 -3.14
C GLU A 47 -14.69 7.43 -2.81
N TRP A 48 -15.58 6.60 -3.35
CA TRP A 48 -15.55 5.15 -3.12
C TRP A 48 -14.24 4.49 -3.56
N ALA A 49 -13.61 4.98 -4.64
CA ALA A 49 -12.37 4.45 -5.16
C ALA A 49 -11.19 4.93 -4.29
N SER A 50 -11.21 6.20 -3.89
CA SER A 50 -10.23 6.77 -2.96
C SER A 50 -10.22 6.03 -1.62
N GLU A 51 -11.40 5.74 -1.06
CA GLU A 51 -11.53 4.93 0.16
C GLU A 51 -11.02 3.50 -0.02
N LYS A 52 -11.29 2.88 -1.18
CA LYS A 52 -10.84 1.51 -1.47
C LYS A 52 -9.32 1.45 -1.56
N ILE A 53 -8.67 2.42 -2.20
CA ILE A 53 -7.20 2.56 -2.25
C ILE A 53 -6.62 2.75 -0.85
N ALA A 54 -7.23 3.61 -0.02
CA ALA A 54 -6.71 3.91 1.32
C ALA A 54 -6.75 2.71 2.28
N LYS A 55 -7.68 1.77 2.08
CA LYS A 55 -7.89 0.58 2.93
C LYS A 55 -7.22 -0.70 2.38
N ALA A 56 -6.77 -0.68 1.13
CA ALA A 56 -6.16 -1.82 0.47
C ALA A 56 -4.83 -2.22 1.12
N ASP A 57 -4.47 -3.50 1.05
CA ASP A 57 -3.11 -3.94 1.34
C ASP A 57 -2.18 -3.74 0.12
N SER A 58 -0.87 -3.89 0.34
CA SER A 58 0.13 -3.75 -0.73
C SER A 58 -0.10 -4.73 -1.88
N ASP A 59 -0.56 -5.95 -1.60
CA ASP A 59 -0.84 -6.95 -2.64
C ASP A 59 -1.97 -6.48 -3.57
N SER A 60 -3.04 -5.94 -3.01
CA SER A 60 -4.15 -5.35 -3.77
C SER A 60 -3.70 -4.12 -4.56
N LEU A 61 -2.93 -3.22 -3.94
CA LEU A 61 -2.40 -2.03 -4.61
C LEU A 61 -1.49 -2.39 -5.78
N GLY A 62 -0.64 -3.41 -5.62
CA GLY A 62 0.20 -3.95 -6.68
C GLY A 62 -0.62 -4.56 -7.82
N ALA A 63 -1.61 -5.40 -7.50
CA ALA A 63 -2.49 -6.01 -8.50
C ALA A 63 -3.26 -4.96 -9.31
N TRP A 64 -3.83 -3.94 -8.66
CA TRP A 64 -4.55 -2.86 -9.32
C TRP A 64 -3.64 -1.98 -10.19
N SER A 65 -2.39 -1.77 -9.76
CA SER A 65 -1.38 -1.05 -10.55
C SER A 65 -1.06 -1.75 -11.87
N LEU A 66 -1.13 -3.07 -11.93
CA LEU A 66 -0.96 -3.83 -13.16
C LEU A 66 -2.25 -3.83 -14.01
N ARG A 67 -3.42 -3.96 -13.38
CA ARG A 67 -4.71 -3.98 -14.12
C ARG A 67 -5.06 -2.65 -14.78
N ILE A 68 -4.47 -1.55 -14.32
CA ILE A 68 -4.77 -0.23 -14.87
C ILE A 68 -4.51 -0.14 -16.38
N PHE A 69 -3.63 -0.97 -16.95
CA PHE A 69 -3.30 -0.89 -18.37
C PHE A 69 -4.42 -1.43 -19.27
N ASP A 70 -5.20 -2.42 -18.79
CA ASP A 70 -6.18 -3.14 -19.60
C ASP A 70 -7.64 -2.87 -19.21
N ALA A 71 -7.90 -2.45 -17.96
CA ALA A 71 -9.23 -2.17 -17.43
C ALA A 71 -10.03 -1.19 -18.30
N GLN A 72 -11.33 -1.35 -18.53
CA GLN A 72 -12.15 -0.35 -19.25
C GLN A 72 -12.80 0.66 -18.32
N SER A 73 -12.88 0.35 -17.02
CA SER A 73 -13.47 1.19 -16.00
C SER A 73 -12.69 1.14 -14.69
N LEU A 74 -13.00 2.07 -13.76
CA LEU A 74 -12.52 1.96 -12.38
C LEU A 74 -13.01 0.66 -11.73
N GLY A 75 -14.22 0.19 -12.04
CA GLY A 75 -14.75 -1.08 -11.54
C GLY A 75 -13.82 -2.24 -11.89
N ASP A 76 -13.41 -2.33 -13.14
CA ASP A 76 -12.53 -3.39 -13.67
C ASP A 76 -11.16 -3.40 -12.98
N VAL A 77 -10.64 -2.23 -12.59
CA VAL A 77 -9.40 -2.14 -11.81
C VAL A 77 -9.60 -2.81 -10.44
N PHE A 78 -10.70 -2.49 -9.78
CA PHE A 78 -11.00 -2.88 -8.40
C PHE A 78 -11.77 -4.20 -8.26
N GLU A 79 -11.92 -5.01 -9.30
CA GLU A 79 -12.53 -6.33 -9.19
C GLU A 79 -11.70 -7.20 -8.23
N ASP A 80 -12.33 -7.74 -7.18
CA ASP A 80 -11.63 -8.63 -6.25
C ASP A 80 -11.37 -9.97 -6.97
N GLN A 81 -10.11 -10.39 -7.00
CA GLN A 81 -9.80 -11.77 -7.41
C GLN A 81 -10.25 -12.67 -6.27
N LYS A 82 -11.35 -13.39 -6.48
CA LYS A 82 -11.69 -14.56 -5.66
C LYS A 82 -10.59 -15.60 -5.71
#